data_AF-A0A962VXB1-F1
#
_entry.id   AF-A0A962VXB1-F1
#
_cell.length_a   1.000
_cell.length_b   1.000
_cell.length_c   1.000
_cell.angle_alpha   90.00
_cell.angle_beta   90.00
_cell.angle_gamma   90.00
#
_symmetry.space_group_name_H-M   'P 1'
#
loop_
_entity.id
_entity.type
_entity.pdbx_description
1 polymer ?
#
loop_
_entity_poly.entity_id
_entity_poly.type
_entity_poly.pdbx_seq_one_letter_code
_entity_poly.pdbx_strand_id
1 'polypeptide(L)' 'MSSKPDSDKTGNTPTPSPGPLGIILSVLSAFFGVQSEKNRARDFQHGRPIHYILVGLIMTLLLILGVLIAVKLALRSAGV' A
#
# COMPACT_ATOMS: atom_id res chain seq x y z
N MET A 1 43.67 -19.68 14.67
CA MET A 1 42.59 -20.27 13.86
C MET A 1 41.35 -19.40 14.05
N SER A 2 40.78 -18.93 12.96
CA SER A 2 39.65 -17.99 12.91
C SER A 2 38.34 -18.72 13.17
N SER A 3 37.62 -18.36 14.23
CA SER A 3 36.23 -18.77 14.44
C SER A 3 35.37 -17.52 14.35
N LYS A 4 35.05 -17.18 13.10
CA LYS A 4 34.07 -16.18 12.68
C LYS A 4 32.77 -16.39 13.48
N PRO A 5 32.18 -15.36 14.12
CA PRO A 5 30.88 -15.54 14.74
C PRO A 5 29.85 -15.67 13.60
N ASP A 6 29.22 -16.83 13.57
CA ASP A 6 28.17 -17.18 12.63
C ASP A 6 26.99 -16.22 12.76
N SER A 7 26.58 -15.70 11.61
CA SER A 7 25.49 -14.76 11.46
C SER A 7 24.16 -15.50 11.50
N ASP A 8 23.79 -16.02 12.67
CA ASP A 8 22.48 -16.60 12.94
C ASP A 8 21.43 -15.49 13.08
N LYS A 9 20.96 -14.99 11.93
CA LYS A 9 19.79 -14.11 11.83
C LYS A 9 18.49 -14.91 11.79
N THR A 10 18.20 -15.68 12.83
CA THR A 10 16.85 -16.29 12.97
C THR A 10 16.51 -16.52 14.44
N GLY A 11 15.86 -15.54 15.06
CA GLY A 11 15.35 -15.69 16.42
C GLY A 11 14.66 -14.42 16.92
N ASN A 12 13.33 -14.39 16.82
CA ASN A 12 12.44 -13.53 17.61
C ASN A 12 12.74 -12.02 17.66
N THR A 13 12.66 -11.33 16.52
CA THR A 13 12.43 -9.88 16.54
C THR A 13 10.93 -9.61 16.35
N PRO A 14 10.26 -8.89 17.27
CA PRO A 14 8.92 -8.38 17.00
C PRO A 14 9.05 -7.48 15.77
N THR A 15 8.43 -7.87 14.65
CA THR A 15 8.43 -7.03 13.45
C THR A 15 7.89 -5.65 13.86
N PRO A 16 8.69 -4.58 13.72
CA PRO A 16 8.24 -3.25 14.12
C PRO A 16 6.95 -2.93 13.37
N SER A 17 5.92 -2.48 14.09
CA SER A 17 4.70 -1.94 13.49
C SER A 17 5.13 -1.00 12.37
N PRO A 18 4.62 -1.17 11.13
CA PRO A 18 5.05 -0.33 10.03
C PRO A 18 4.85 1.12 10.45
N GLY A 19 5.93 1.88 10.48
CA GLY A 19 5.83 3.31 10.71
C GLY A 19 4.94 3.94 9.63
N PRO A 20 4.48 5.18 9.83
CA PRO A 20 3.60 5.88 8.88
C PRO A 20 4.13 5.84 7.44
N LEU A 21 5.45 5.93 7.26
CA LEU A 21 6.12 5.80 5.96
C LEU A 21 5.98 4.41 5.32
N GLY A 22 6.01 3.34 6.12
CA GLY A 22 5.84 1.97 5.64
C GLY A 22 4.42 1.70 5.16
N ILE A 23 3.42 2.31 5.81
CA ILE A 23 2.03 2.25 5.38
C ILE A 23 1.85 2.96 4.03
N ILE A 24 2.42 4.17 3.88
CA ILE A 24 2.38 4.94 2.63
C ILE A 24 3.02 4.17 1.47
N LEU A 25 4.21 3.57 1.67
CA LEU A 25 4.87 2.74 0.66
C LEU A 25 4.05 1.51 0.29
N SER A 26 3.38 0.87 1.27
CA SER A 26 2.53 -0.28 1.02
C SER A 26 1.27 0.07 0.22
N VAL A 27 0.72 1.27 0.41
CA VAL A 27 -0.44 1.75 -0.36
C VAL A 27 -0.01 2.10 -1.77
N LEU A 28 1.14 2.77 -1.95
CA LEU A 28 1.70 3.07 -3.26
C LEU A 28 2.00 1.79 -4.06
N SER A 29 2.63 0.78 -3.45
CA SER A 29 2.95 -0.48 -4.15
C SER A 29 1.70 -1.28 -4.55
N ALA A 30 0.64 -1.21 -3.74
CA ALA A 30 -0.67 -1.79 -4.08
C ALA A 30 -1.34 -1.05 -5.25
N PHE A 31 -1.18 0.28 -5.33
CA PHE A 31 -1.68 1.09 -6.45
C PHE A 31 -0.98 0.79 -7.79
N PHE A 32 0.29 0.36 -7.75
CA PHE A 32 1.03 -0.10 -8.93
C PHE A 32 0.70 -1.55 -9.34
N GLY A 33 -0.23 -2.23 -8.65
CA GLY A 33 -0.75 -3.54 -9.05
C GLY A 33 0.07 -4.75 -8.60
N VAL A 34 1.20 -4.56 -7.91
CA VAL A 34 2.03 -5.67 -7.40
C VAL A 34 1.68 -5.93 -5.94
N GLN A 35 0.45 -6.37 -5.69
CA GLN A 35 0.10 -6.90 -4.37
C GLN A 35 0.70 -8.30 -4.25
N SER A 36 1.91 -8.38 -3.67
CA SER A 36 2.56 -9.66 -3.35
C SER A 36 1.61 -10.55 -2.55
N GLU A 37 1.64 -11.86 -2.81
CA GLU A 37 0.82 -12.84 -2.09
C GLU A 37 1.00 -12.77 -0.57
N LYS A 38 2.17 -12.33 -0.08
CA LYS A 38 2.43 -12.08 1.33
C LYS A 38 1.59 -10.94 1.91
N ASN A 39 1.38 -9.86 1.15
CA ASN A 39 0.50 -8.76 1.55
C ASN A 39 -0.95 -9.25 1.61
N ARG A 40 -1.38 -9.99 0.58
CA ARG A 40 -2.70 -10.61 0.51
C ARG A 40 -2.93 -11.57 1.69
N ALA A 41 -2.03 -12.54 1.92
CA ALA A 41 -2.17 -13.50 3.00
C ALA A 41 -2.26 -12.82 4.38
N ARG A 42 -1.47 -11.77 4.63
CA ARG A 42 -1.57 -11.00 5.87
C ARG A 42 -2.93 -10.28 5.99
N ASP A 43 -3.37 -9.65 4.90
CA ASP A 43 -4.62 -8.90 4.83
C ASP A 43 -5.86 -9.79 5.02
N PHE A 44 -5.83 -11.00 4.47
CA PHE A 44 -6.93 -11.97 4.54
C PHE A 44 -6.88 -12.89 5.76
N GLN A 45 -5.72 -13.08 6.43
CA GLN A 45 -5.64 -13.89 7.65
C GLN A 45 -6.01 -13.11 8.92
N HIS A 46 -5.76 -11.81 8.97
CA HIS A 46 -5.94 -11.02 10.20
C HIS A 46 -7.01 -9.93 10.09
N GLY A 47 -7.46 -9.58 8.87
CA GLY A 47 -8.41 -8.50 8.63
C GLY A 47 -9.77 -8.97 8.12
N ARG A 48 -10.85 -8.25 8.47
CA ARG A 48 -12.18 -8.49 7.90
C ARG A 48 -12.21 -7.95 6.45
N PRO A 49 -12.59 -8.77 5.44
CA PRO A 49 -12.60 -8.36 4.02
C PRO A 49 -13.35 -7.06 3.73
N ILE A 50 -14.39 -6.76 4.52
CA ILE A 50 -15.21 -5.55 4.41
C ILE A 50 -14.38 -4.25 4.52
N HIS A 51 -13.32 -4.22 5.33
CA HIS A 51 -12.49 -3.01 5.49
C HIS A 51 -11.70 -2.71 4.21
N TYR A 52 -11.19 -3.75 3.55
CA TYR A 52 -10.47 -3.60 2.28
C TYR A 52 -11.37 -3.12 1.15
N ILE A 53 -12.62 -3.61 1.10
CA ILE A 53 -13.61 -3.15 0.12
C ILE A 53 -13.96 -1.67 0.34
N LEU A 54 -14.18 -1.27 1.60
CA LEU A 54 -14.45 0.14 1.95
C LEU A 54 -13.30 1.07 1.53
N VAL A 55 -12.06 0.70 1.86
CA VAL A 55 -10.87 1.49 1.47
C VAL A 55 -10.71 1.53 -0.04
N GLY A 56 -10.92 0.41 -0.73
CA GLY A 56 -10.89 0.33 -2.19
C GLY A 56 -11.93 1.26 -2.83
N LEU A 57 -13.17 1.24 -2.34
CA LEU A 57 -14.25 2.08 -2.82
C LEU A 57 -13.94 3.58 -2.64
N ILE A 58 -13.44 3.97 -1.46
CA ILE A 58 -13.02 5.36 -1.20
C ILE A 58 -11.92 5.77 -2.18
N MET A 59 -10.93 4.92 -2.41
CA MET A 59 -9.85 5.19 -3.36
C MET A 59 -10.34 5.32 -4.80
N THR A 60 -11.29 4.48 -5.23
CA THR A 60 -11.92 4.61 -6.55
C THR A 60 -12.67 5.93 -6.70
N LEU A 61 -13.41 6.35 -5.67
CA LEU A 61 -14.12 7.64 -5.68
C LEU A 61 -13.16 8.82 -5.77
N LEU A 62 -12.05 8.79 -5.03
CA LEU A 62 -10.99 9.80 -5.11
C LEU A 62 -10.36 9.86 -6.50
N LEU A 63 -10.11 8.71 -7.13
CA LEU A 63 -9.59 8.65 -8.50
C LEU A 63 -10.55 9.31 -9.49
N ILE A 64 -11.85 8.96 -9.42
CA ILE A 64 -12.87 9.55 -10.29
C ILE A 64 -12.90 11.07 -10.11
N LEU A 65 -12.90 11.55 -8.86
CA LEU A 65 -12.88 12.98 -8.58
C LEU A 65 -11.61 13.66 -9.12
N GLY A 66 -10.45 13.01 -8.97
CA GLY A 66 -9.19 13.49 -9.54
C GLY A 66 -9.25 13.65 -11.06
N VAL A 67 -9.79 12.65 -11.77
CA VAL A 67 -9.99 12.72 -13.22
C VAL A 67 -10.97 13.84 -13.58
N LEU A 68 -12.09 13.99 -12.86
CA LEU A 68 -13.04 15.07 -13.10
C LEU A 68 -12.42 16.47 -12.93
N ILE A 69 -11.60 16.65 -11.88
CA ILE A 69 -10.89 17.91 -11.65
C ILE A 69 -9.90 18.17 -12.78
N ALA A 70 -9.13 17.15 -13.18
CA ALA A 70 -8.17 17.26 -14.27
C ALA A 70 -8.86 17.65 -15.59
N VAL A 71 -9.99 17.02 -15.91
CA VAL A 71 -10.80 17.36 -17.10
C VAL A 71 -11.34 18.79 -17.01
N LYS A 72 -11.89 19.20 -15.86
CA LYS A 72 -12.38 20.58 -15.68
C LYS A 72 -11.26 21.60 -15.85
N LEU A 73 -10.08 21.32 -15.33
CA LEU A 73 -8.92 22.20 -15.48
C LEU A 73 -8.46 22.25 -16.95
N ALA A 74 -8.46 21.11 -17.65
CA ALA A 74 -8.13 21.02 -19.06
C ALA A 74 -9.12 21.82 -19.93
N LEU A 75 -10.43 21.69 -19.69
CA LEU A 75 -11.46 22.46 -20.41
C LEU A 75 -11.29 23.96 -20.15
N ARG A 76 -11.08 24.36 -18.89
CA ARG A 76 -10.82 25.76 -18.53
C ARG A 76 -9.55 26.29 -19.21
N SER A 77 -8.51 25.47 -19.32
CA SER A 77 -7.27 25.82 -20.04
C SER A 77 -7.47 25.87 -21.57
N ALA A 78 -8.39 25.08 -22.11
CA ALA A 78 -8.74 25.06 -23.53
C ALA A 78 -9.71 26.19 -23.92
N GLY A 79 -10.22 26.96 -22.95
CA GLY A 79 -11.12 28.09 -23.19
C GLY A 79 -12.56 27.71 -23.48
N VAL A 80 -12.98 26.48 -23.11
CA VAL A 80 -14.37 25.99 -23.17
C VAL A 80 -15.03 26.11 -21.81
#